data_AF-A0A158L3I8-F1
#
_entry.id   AF-A0A158L3I8-F1
#
_cell.length_a   1.000
_cell.length_b   1.000
_cell.length_c   1.000
_cell.angle_alpha   90.00
_cell.angle_beta   90.00
_cell.angle_gamma   90.00
#
_symmetry.space_group_name_H-M   'P 1'
#
loop_
_entity.id
_entity.type
_entity.pdbx_description
1 polymer ?
#
loop_
_entity_poly.entity_id
_entity_poly.type
_entity_poly.pdbx_seq_one_letter_code
_entity_poly.pdbx_strand_id
1 'polypeptide(L)'
;MGDERVAEARKLINEAGIATFRSPEAAVDAFSNIALFYQNQQLLQQTPPPLSQLAKPDQAGAHILIESVLAERRKVLTEMESKALLAAFHIPITPTILAGNANEAILIASQLGYPVALKIDSPDISHKSDVHGVALDVLDAASVRDTYNDMIATVRRLRPEARINGVTIQKMSGKKRGRELYIGMVTDQPFGPVITFGAGGTMIELIDDRAVELPPLNQFLSQRLIQRVRAADTLGEWRGAPPVRLESIEHILLRVSEMVCALPQLREMDINPLIVDESGALVVDARIVVDQAAPSLHDYDHLAILPYPSNYTQDWPRRGGGQYTLRPVRPDDANMLQDFVRKLSDQSRYYRFVSSLRELSVPMLARYTLIDYDREMALVAVCKERLPTGGDEITETERMIGVSRYIANPDLSSCEFSLVVDDEFIGQGLGSRLMLSIMDVARHKGLKEIDGLVLTKNSNMLKLMKSLGFQIQTYVDDPDFKLCSKAL
;
A
#
# COMPACT_ATOMS: atom_id res chain seq x y z
N MET A 1 -29.91 -21.47 -33.83
CA MET A 1 -30.07 -20.20 -33.07
C MET A 1 -30.24 -19.00 -33.99
N GLY A 2 -31.21 -18.98 -34.92
CA GLY A 2 -31.62 -17.76 -35.64
C GLY A 2 -30.58 -16.97 -36.47
N ASP A 3 -29.33 -17.43 -36.61
CA ASP A 3 -28.21 -16.63 -37.16
C ASP A 3 -28.49 -16.11 -38.58
N GLU A 4 -29.00 -16.97 -39.47
CA GLU A 4 -29.38 -16.57 -40.83
C GLU A 4 -30.52 -15.52 -40.85
N ARG A 5 -31.42 -15.55 -39.87
CA ARG A 5 -32.57 -14.62 -39.80
C ARG A 5 -32.18 -13.20 -39.38
N VAL A 6 -31.02 -13.03 -38.73
CA VAL A 6 -30.54 -11.73 -38.23
C VAL A 6 -29.33 -11.22 -39.02
N ALA A 7 -28.88 -11.94 -40.05
CA ALA A 7 -27.69 -11.61 -40.83
C ALA A 7 -27.76 -10.22 -41.49
N GLU A 8 -28.91 -9.84 -42.05
CA GLU A 8 -29.11 -8.54 -42.69
C GLU A 8 -29.07 -7.39 -41.67
N ALA A 9 -29.77 -7.54 -40.53
CA ALA A 9 -29.72 -6.57 -39.44
C ALA A 9 -28.30 -6.42 -38.87
N ARG A 10 -27.56 -7.53 -38.73
CA ARG A 10 -26.17 -7.54 -38.26
C ARG A 10 -25.24 -6.77 -39.21
N LYS A 11 -25.44 -6.92 -40.52
CA LYS A 11 -24.68 -6.18 -41.53
C LYS A 11 -24.91 -4.68 -41.41
N LEU A 12 -26.18 -4.25 -41.32
CA LEU A 12 -26.55 -2.85 -41.14
C LEU A 12 -25.95 -2.23 -39.86
N ILE A 13 -25.98 -2.98 -38.74
CA ILE A 13 -25.42 -2.51 -37.47
C ILE A 13 -23.89 -2.39 -37.52
N ASN A 14 -23.19 -3.36 -38.14
CA ASN A 14 -21.74 -3.28 -38.34
C ASN A 14 -21.34 -2.10 -39.25
N GLU A 15 -22.11 -1.84 -40.31
CA GLU A 15 -21.88 -0.68 -41.21
C GLU A 15 -22.03 0.67 -40.47
N ALA A 16 -22.83 0.71 -39.39
CA ALA A 16 -22.95 1.86 -38.50
C ALA A 16 -21.82 1.96 -37.44
N GLY A 17 -20.81 1.07 -37.47
CA GLY A 17 -19.69 1.06 -36.53
C GLY A 17 -20.03 0.46 -35.16
N ILE A 18 -21.19 -0.20 -35.02
CA ILE A 18 -21.61 -0.85 -33.78
C ILE A 18 -21.21 -2.33 -33.85
N ALA A 19 -20.47 -2.79 -32.84
CA ALA A 19 -20.01 -4.18 -32.79
C ALA A 19 -21.18 -5.17 -32.68
N THR A 20 -21.13 -6.25 -33.47
CA THR A 20 -22.10 -7.35 -33.42
C THR A 20 -21.43 -8.70 -33.25
N PHE A 21 -22.08 -9.62 -32.53
CA PHE A 21 -21.50 -10.92 -32.15
C PHE A 21 -22.42 -12.07 -32.57
N ARG A 22 -21.83 -13.10 -33.20
CA ARG A 22 -22.60 -14.24 -33.75
C ARG A 22 -23.39 -15.01 -32.71
N SER A 23 -22.87 -15.07 -31.48
CA SER A 23 -23.55 -15.70 -30.34
C SER A 23 -23.56 -14.77 -29.12
N PRO A 24 -24.51 -14.97 -28.19
CA PRO A 24 -24.53 -14.24 -26.92
C PRO A 24 -23.26 -14.42 -26.10
N GLU A 25 -22.66 -15.62 -26.10
CA GLU A 25 -21.42 -15.93 -25.37
C GLU A 25 -20.26 -15.05 -25.86
N ALA A 26 -20.09 -14.93 -27.18
CA ALA A 26 -19.07 -14.04 -27.75
C ALA A 26 -19.30 -12.56 -27.39
N ALA A 27 -20.55 -12.13 -27.23
CA ALA A 27 -20.86 -10.78 -26.75
C ALA A 27 -20.49 -10.60 -25.27
N VAL A 28 -20.79 -11.60 -24.43
CA VAL A 28 -20.45 -11.58 -23.00
C VAL A 28 -18.93 -11.62 -22.80
N ASP A 29 -18.20 -12.44 -23.56
CA ASP A 29 -16.74 -12.51 -23.51
C ASP A 29 -16.09 -11.18 -23.93
N ALA A 30 -16.57 -10.57 -25.02
CA ALA A 30 -16.09 -9.27 -25.46
C ALA A 30 -16.35 -8.18 -24.42
N PHE A 31 -17.55 -8.16 -23.82
CA PHE A 31 -17.88 -7.25 -22.74
C PHE A 31 -17.00 -7.46 -21.51
N SER A 32 -16.78 -8.72 -21.11
CA SER A 32 -15.92 -9.08 -19.98
C SER A 32 -14.48 -8.63 -20.20
N ASN A 33 -13.92 -8.82 -21.40
CA ASN A 33 -12.58 -8.33 -21.75
C ASN A 33 -12.45 -6.81 -21.65
N ILE A 34 -13.45 -6.05 -22.13
CA ILE A 34 -13.45 -4.59 -22.02
C ILE A 34 -13.56 -4.15 -20.55
N ALA A 35 -14.42 -4.80 -19.78
CA ALA A 35 -14.58 -4.53 -18.35
C ALA A 35 -13.29 -4.83 -17.58
N LEU A 36 -12.64 -5.97 -17.83
CA LEU A 36 -11.36 -6.34 -17.24
C LEU A 36 -10.25 -5.38 -17.65
N PHE A 37 -10.18 -5.00 -18.92
CA PHE A 37 -9.22 -4.00 -19.41
C PHE A 37 -9.39 -2.68 -18.67
N TYR A 38 -10.61 -2.16 -18.57
CA TYR A 38 -10.89 -0.91 -17.86
C TYR A 38 -10.52 -1.00 -16.37
N GLN A 39 -10.87 -2.10 -15.71
CA GLN A 39 -10.50 -2.32 -14.30
C GLN A 39 -8.98 -2.39 -14.11
N ASN A 40 -8.27 -3.09 -15.00
CA ASN A 40 -6.81 -3.18 -14.95
C ASN A 40 -6.15 -1.82 -15.17
N GLN A 41 -6.69 -0.98 -16.06
CA GLN A 41 -6.19 0.40 -16.23
C GLN A 41 -6.35 1.20 -14.93
N GLN A 42 -7.49 1.12 -14.26
CA GLN A 42 -7.69 1.78 -12.96
C GLN A 42 -6.71 1.26 -11.91
N LEU A 43 -6.46 -0.06 -11.85
CA LEU A 43 -5.51 -0.66 -10.91
C LEU A 43 -4.07 -0.22 -11.18
N LEU A 44 -3.65 -0.14 -12.44
CA LEU A 44 -2.32 0.35 -12.83
C LEU A 44 -2.06 1.80 -12.43
N GLN A 45 -3.12 2.60 -12.26
CA GLN A 45 -3.01 3.99 -11.79
C GLN A 45 -2.83 4.11 -10.28
N GLN A 46 -3.00 3.02 -9.52
CA GLN A 46 -2.91 3.07 -8.07
C GLN A 46 -1.45 3.03 -7.63
N THR A 47 -0.92 4.16 -7.16
CA THR A 47 0.40 4.27 -6.51
C THR A 47 0.27 4.61 -5.03
N PRO A 48 -0.01 3.62 -4.18
CA PRO A 48 -0.18 3.86 -2.76
C PRO A 48 1.16 4.22 -2.09
N PRO A 49 1.21 5.29 -1.28
CA PRO A 49 2.36 5.55 -0.40
C PRO A 49 2.46 4.51 0.72
N PRO A 50 3.62 4.37 1.39
CA PRO A 50 3.77 3.41 2.49
C PRO A 50 2.98 3.81 3.74
N LEU A 51 2.73 5.11 3.89
CA LEU A 51 1.91 5.69 4.94
C LEU A 51 0.74 6.43 4.29
N SER A 52 -0.44 6.21 4.83
CA SER A 52 -1.64 6.96 4.47
C SER A 52 -1.51 8.42 4.94
N GLN A 53 -2.47 9.26 4.54
CA GLN A 53 -2.54 10.65 4.98
C GLN A 53 -3.17 10.81 6.38
N LEU A 54 -3.43 9.70 7.07
CA LEU A 54 -3.98 9.70 8.42
C LEU A 54 -2.92 10.13 9.45
N ALA A 55 -3.34 10.29 10.72
CA ALA A 55 -2.44 10.65 11.81
C ALA A 55 -1.23 9.69 11.89
N LYS A 56 -0.03 10.21 12.10
CA LYS A 56 1.20 9.40 12.09
C LYS A 56 1.13 8.26 13.14
N PRO A 57 1.45 7.01 12.78
CA PRO A 57 1.51 5.91 13.75
C PRO A 57 2.74 6.02 14.67
N ASP A 58 2.65 5.42 15.86
CA ASP A 58 3.78 5.26 16.78
C ASP A 58 4.64 4.05 16.39
N GLN A 59 5.40 4.21 15.31
CA GLN A 59 6.28 3.14 14.83
C GLN A 59 7.37 2.81 15.85
N ALA A 60 7.90 3.79 16.58
CA ALA A 60 8.97 3.56 17.55
C ALA A 60 8.49 2.66 18.69
N GLY A 61 7.30 2.95 19.26
CA GLY A 61 6.68 2.10 20.27
C GLY A 61 6.40 0.68 19.77
N ALA A 62 5.92 0.55 18.52
CA ALA A 62 5.69 -0.74 17.88
C ALA A 62 6.97 -1.58 17.75
N HIS A 63 8.08 -0.98 17.34
CA HIS A 63 9.38 -1.69 17.22
C HIS A 63 9.87 -2.17 18.58
N ILE A 64 9.82 -1.31 19.62
CA ILE A 64 10.24 -1.68 20.98
C ILE A 64 9.42 -2.86 21.51
N LEU A 65 8.11 -2.88 21.26
CA LEU A 65 7.23 -3.99 21.66
C LEU A 65 7.62 -5.29 20.95
N ILE A 66 7.87 -5.27 19.65
CA ILE A 66 8.28 -6.47 18.91
C ILE A 66 9.65 -6.97 19.39
N GLU A 67 10.60 -6.06 19.60
CA GLU A 67 11.94 -6.39 20.09
C GLU A 67 11.89 -7.04 21.47
N SER A 68 11.02 -6.58 22.39
CA SER A 68 10.89 -7.20 23.71
C SER A 68 10.33 -8.63 23.63
N VAL A 69 9.32 -8.86 22.80
CA VAL A 69 8.73 -10.19 22.57
C VAL A 69 9.77 -11.15 21.99
N LEU A 70 10.54 -10.70 20.99
CA LEU A 70 11.61 -11.50 20.38
C LEU A 70 12.77 -11.76 21.35
N ALA A 71 13.12 -10.80 22.22
CA ALA A 71 14.14 -10.98 23.24
C ALA A 71 13.76 -12.03 24.29
N GLU A 72 12.47 -12.18 24.59
CA GLU A 72 11.91 -13.26 25.41
C GLU A 72 11.83 -14.61 24.68
N ARG A 73 12.32 -14.69 23.44
CA ARG A 73 12.25 -15.86 22.54
C ARG A 73 10.81 -16.31 22.28
N ARG A 74 9.86 -15.37 22.36
CA ARG A 74 8.48 -15.57 21.95
C ARG A 74 8.30 -15.08 20.52
N LYS A 75 7.39 -15.74 19.81
CA LYS A 75 6.95 -15.33 18.46
C LYS A 75 5.48 -14.92 18.43
N VAL A 76 4.72 -15.27 19.46
CA VAL A 76 3.29 -14.96 19.55
C VAL A 76 3.12 -13.90 20.62
N LEU A 77 2.45 -12.82 20.24
CA LEU A 77 2.08 -11.73 21.15
C LEU A 77 0.91 -12.17 22.03
N THR A 78 0.87 -11.70 23.27
CA THR A 78 -0.31 -11.80 24.13
C THR A 78 -1.46 -10.96 23.55
N GLU A 79 -2.68 -11.10 24.09
CA GLU A 79 -3.82 -10.28 23.65
C GLU A 79 -3.56 -8.79 23.92
N MET A 80 -2.95 -8.47 25.07
CA MET A 80 -2.59 -7.09 25.40
C MET A 80 -1.51 -6.53 24.48
N GLU A 81 -0.46 -7.31 24.20
CA GLU A 81 0.61 -6.91 23.28
C GLU A 81 0.06 -6.72 21.86
N SER A 82 -0.78 -7.63 21.39
CA SER A 82 -1.42 -7.54 20.07
C SER A 82 -2.28 -6.28 19.96
N LYS A 83 -3.12 -6.00 20.97
CA LYS A 83 -3.95 -4.78 21.01
C LYS A 83 -3.11 -3.51 21.13
N ALA A 84 -2.03 -3.51 21.91
CA ALA A 84 -1.13 -2.38 22.02
C ALA A 84 -0.44 -2.08 20.68
N LEU A 85 -0.02 -3.12 19.94
CA LEU A 85 0.55 -2.97 18.61
C LEU A 85 -0.47 -2.39 17.62
N LEU A 86 -1.72 -2.89 17.61
CA LEU A 86 -2.81 -2.32 16.80
C LEU A 86 -3.09 -0.85 17.17
N ALA A 87 -3.10 -0.52 18.45
CA ALA A 87 -3.32 0.84 18.93
C ALA A 87 -2.21 1.82 18.52
N ALA A 88 -0.95 1.36 18.41
CA ALA A 88 0.16 2.15 17.90
C ALA A 88 -0.06 2.62 16.45
N PHE A 89 -0.86 1.88 15.68
CA PHE A 89 -1.31 2.24 14.34
C PHE A 89 -2.71 2.86 14.31
N HIS A 90 -3.23 3.31 15.45
CA HIS A 90 -4.55 3.94 15.60
C HIS A 90 -5.72 3.04 15.15
N ILE A 91 -5.57 1.71 15.22
CA ILE A 91 -6.65 0.77 14.99
C ILE A 91 -7.53 0.72 16.26
N PRO A 92 -8.85 0.98 16.16
CA PRO A 92 -9.73 1.03 17.31
C PRO A 92 -9.92 -0.35 17.93
N ILE A 93 -9.49 -0.50 19.18
CA ILE A 93 -9.57 -1.74 19.96
C ILE A 93 -10.56 -1.62 21.12
N THR A 94 -11.12 -2.75 21.51
CA THR A 94 -11.90 -2.88 22.76
C THR A 94 -11.02 -2.55 23.98
N PRO A 95 -11.47 -1.66 24.90
CA PRO A 95 -10.79 -1.44 26.17
C PRO A 95 -10.61 -2.75 26.92
N THR A 96 -9.37 -3.08 27.23
CA THR A 96 -8.97 -4.36 27.81
C THR A 96 -8.06 -4.09 28.99
N ILE A 97 -8.44 -4.62 30.16
CA ILE A 97 -7.70 -4.40 31.41
C ILE A 97 -7.41 -5.75 32.06
N LEU A 98 -6.17 -5.99 32.46
CA LEU A 98 -5.75 -7.22 33.14
C LEU A 98 -6.13 -7.16 34.62
N ALA A 99 -6.74 -8.24 35.11
CA ALA A 99 -7.00 -8.49 36.52
C ALA A 99 -6.15 -9.67 37.02
N GLY A 100 -5.29 -9.40 38.00
CA GLY A 100 -4.44 -10.41 38.64
C GLY A 100 -5.17 -11.26 39.68
N ASN A 101 -6.37 -10.84 40.10
CA ASN A 101 -7.24 -11.61 41.00
C ASN A 101 -8.72 -11.25 40.82
N ALA A 102 -9.60 -12.06 41.43
CA ALA A 102 -11.05 -11.88 41.32
C ALA A 102 -11.55 -10.53 41.87
N ASN A 103 -10.92 -9.96 42.90
CA ASN A 103 -11.35 -8.66 43.45
C ASN A 103 -11.05 -7.51 42.49
N GLU A 104 -9.86 -7.52 41.88
CA GLU A 104 -9.52 -6.61 40.79
C GLU A 104 -10.48 -6.76 39.62
N ALA A 105 -10.81 -7.99 39.22
CA ALA A 105 -11.73 -8.26 38.12
C ALA A 105 -13.11 -7.62 38.36
N ILE A 106 -13.64 -7.71 39.58
CA ILE A 106 -14.92 -7.08 39.96
C ILE A 106 -14.83 -5.55 39.89
N LEU A 107 -13.75 -4.96 40.40
CA LEU A 107 -13.56 -3.51 40.39
C LEU A 107 -13.51 -2.99 38.95
N ILE A 108 -12.72 -3.64 38.11
CA ILE A 108 -12.56 -3.33 36.69
C ILE A 108 -13.90 -3.49 35.95
N ALA A 109 -14.60 -4.61 36.14
CA ALA A 109 -15.89 -4.85 35.50
C ALA A 109 -16.93 -3.80 35.89
N SER A 110 -16.94 -3.40 37.16
CA SER A 110 -17.86 -2.37 37.67
C SER A 110 -17.55 -0.98 37.10
N GLN A 111 -16.28 -0.68 36.80
CA GLN A 111 -15.89 0.57 36.14
C GLN A 111 -16.22 0.58 34.64
N LEU A 112 -16.01 -0.54 33.93
CA LEU A 112 -16.32 -0.65 32.50
C LEU A 112 -17.84 -0.71 32.24
N GLY A 113 -18.58 -1.26 33.20
CA GLY A 113 -20.01 -1.51 33.13
C GLY A 113 -20.34 -2.83 32.44
N TYR A 114 -21.41 -3.49 32.91
CA TYR A 114 -21.88 -4.79 32.45
C TYR A 114 -22.75 -4.69 31.17
N PRO A 115 -22.84 -5.76 30.34
CA PRO A 115 -22.10 -7.02 30.45
C PRO A 115 -20.62 -6.91 30.08
N VAL A 116 -19.80 -7.76 30.69
CA VAL A 116 -18.36 -7.87 30.40
C VAL A 116 -17.99 -9.27 29.90
N ALA A 117 -16.88 -9.36 29.17
CA ALA A 117 -16.20 -10.60 28.85
C ALA A 117 -14.96 -10.77 29.74
N LEU A 118 -14.71 -12.00 30.17
CA LEU A 118 -13.52 -12.46 30.86
C LEU A 118 -12.75 -13.37 29.91
N LYS A 119 -11.46 -13.09 29.68
CA LYS A 119 -10.60 -13.95 28.86
C LYS A 119 -9.27 -14.22 29.56
N ILE A 120 -8.82 -15.46 29.57
CA ILE A 120 -7.53 -15.84 30.17
C ILE A 120 -6.38 -15.10 29.46
N ASP A 121 -5.47 -14.53 30.24
CA ASP A 121 -4.22 -13.96 29.73
C ASP A 121 -3.05 -14.90 30.06
N SER A 122 -2.49 -15.51 29.03
CA SER A 122 -1.37 -16.42 29.16
C SER A 122 -0.56 -16.49 27.87
N PRO A 123 0.77 -16.31 27.90
CA PRO A 123 1.62 -16.49 26.72
C PRO A 123 1.68 -17.95 26.24
N ASP A 124 1.29 -18.91 27.10
CA ASP A 124 1.37 -20.35 26.83
C ASP A 124 0.05 -20.93 26.30
N ILE A 125 -1.00 -20.10 26.19
CA ILE A 125 -2.35 -20.50 25.76
C ILE A 125 -2.78 -19.59 24.59
N SER A 126 -2.58 -20.08 23.36
CA SER A 126 -3.02 -19.39 22.15
C SER A 126 -4.52 -19.52 21.90
N HIS A 127 -5.06 -20.74 21.97
CA HIS A 127 -6.50 -21.01 21.78
C HIS A 127 -7.22 -21.03 23.13
N LYS A 128 -7.74 -19.85 23.52
CA LYS A 128 -8.38 -19.63 24.83
C LYS A 128 -9.63 -20.50 25.01
N SER A 129 -10.41 -20.70 23.95
CA SER A 129 -11.65 -21.49 23.98
C SER A 129 -11.42 -22.96 24.36
N ASP A 130 -10.30 -23.55 23.91
CA ASP A 130 -9.96 -24.97 24.12
C ASP A 130 -9.73 -25.31 25.60
N VAL A 131 -9.44 -24.30 26.42
CA VAL A 131 -9.22 -24.44 27.86
C VAL A 131 -10.33 -23.80 28.69
N HIS A 132 -11.48 -23.51 28.08
CA HIS A 132 -12.56 -22.73 28.70
C HIS A 132 -12.10 -21.36 29.24
N GLY A 133 -11.09 -20.77 28.58
CA GLY A 133 -10.48 -19.50 28.94
C GLY A 133 -11.23 -18.28 28.41
N VAL A 134 -12.49 -18.41 28.01
CA VAL A 134 -13.35 -17.32 27.54
C VAL A 134 -14.73 -17.46 28.18
N ALA A 135 -15.18 -16.40 28.84
CA ALA A 135 -16.54 -16.27 29.33
C ALA A 135 -17.11 -14.93 28.85
N LEU A 136 -18.25 -14.98 28.17
CA LEU A 136 -18.93 -13.82 27.59
C LEU A 136 -20.19 -13.51 28.40
N ASP A 137 -20.72 -12.30 28.20
CA ASP A 137 -22.00 -11.86 28.78
C ASP A 137 -22.10 -12.03 30.31
N VAL A 138 -21.02 -11.77 31.04
CA VAL A 138 -21.03 -11.78 32.50
C VAL A 138 -21.74 -10.52 33.00
N LEU A 139 -22.85 -10.70 33.72
CA LEU A 139 -23.87 -9.66 33.95
C LEU A 139 -23.69 -8.86 35.24
N ASP A 140 -22.97 -9.40 36.22
CA ASP A 140 -22.85 -8.78 37.55
C ASP A 140 -21.56 -9.18 38.27
N ALA A 141 -21.29 -8.49 39.39
CA ALA A 141 -20.08 -8.65 40.19
C ALA A 141 -19.93 -10.05 40.82
N ALA A 142 -21.03 -10.70 41.20
CA ALA A 142 -20.97 -12.03 41.78
C ALA A 142 -20.54 -13.04 40.70
N SER A 143 -21.17 -12.97 39.53
CA SER A 143 -20.86 -13.78 38.37
C SER A 143 -19.41 -13.59 37.90
N VAL A 144 -18.87 -12.37 37.95
CA VAL A 144 -17.45 -12.10 37.64
C VAL A 144 -16.52 -12.84 38.59
N ARG A 145 -16.79 -12.82 39.90
CA ARG A 145 -15.96 -13.51 40.90
C ARG A 145 -15.92 -15.01 40.64
N ASP A 146 -17.09 -15.60 40.48
CA ASP A 146 -17.24 -17.05 40.35
C ASP A 146 -16.59 -17.51 39.03
N THR A 147 -16.91 -16.82 37.93
CA THR A 147 -16.32 -17.08 36.61
C THR A 147 -14.79 -16.96 36.62
N TYR A 148 -14.23 -15.94 37.30
CA TYR A 148 -12.77 -15.78 37.41
C TYR A 148 -12.13 -16.98 38.10
N ASN A 149 -12.65 -17.37 39.26
CA ASN A 149 -12.10 -18.48 40.04
C ASN A 149 -12.21 -19.80 39.29
N ASP A 150 -13.37 -20.07 38.69
CA ASP A 150 -13.64 -21.28 37.93
C ASP A 150 -12.75 -21.38 36.69
N MET A 151 -12.54 -20.26 35.99
CA MET A 151 -11.65 -20.18 34.82
C MET A 151 -10.22 -20.49 35.22
N ILE A 152 -9.68 -19.84 36.26
CA ILE A 152 -8.31 -20.07 36.72
C ILE A 152 -8.12 -21.52 37.17
N ALA A 153 -9.06 -22.08 37.93
CA ALA A 153 -9.01 -23.47 38.38
C ALA A 153 -9.04 -24.45 37.20
N THR A 154 -9.91 -24.20 36.22
CA THR A 154 -10.05 -25.04 35.02
C THR A 154 -8.80 -25.00 34.15
N VAL A 155 -8.28 -23.80 33.88
CA VAL A 155 -7.06 -23.64 33.08
C VAL A 155 -5.86 -24.30 33.75
N ARG A 156 -5.67 -24.12 35.06
CA ARG A 156 -4.58 -24.79 35.81
C ARG A 156 -4.70 -26.32 35.77
N ARG A 157 -5.92 -26.85 35.77
CA ARG A 157 -6.16 -28.29 35.66
C ARG A 157 -5.83 -28.82 34.26
N LEU A 158 -6.21 -28.09 33.21
CA LEU A 158 -6.00 -28.50 31.82
C LEU A 158 -4.57 -28.25 31.33
N ARG A 159 -3.91 -27.21 31.84
CA ARG A 159 -2.54 -26.79 31.46
C ARG A 159 -1.74 -26.41 32.71
N PRO A 160 -1.27 -27.38 33.51
CA PRO A 160 -0.58 -27.12 34.79
C PRO A 160 0.71 -26.29 34.66
N GLU A 161 1.41 -26.44 33.54
CA GLU A 161 2.68 -25.77 33.26
C GLU A 161 2.50 -24.38 32.60
N ALA A 162 1.26 -23.97 32.29
CA ALA A 162 1.03 -22.68 31.64
C ALA A 162 1.21 -21.53 32.63
N ARG A 163 1.98 -20.52 32.23
CA ARG A 163 2.09 -19.25 32.96
C ARG A 163 0.82 -18.45 32.74
N ILE A 164 0.10 -18.16 33.82
CA ILE A 164 -1.14 -17.38 33.78
C ILE A 164 -0.85 -16.02 34.40
N ASN A 165 -0.96 -14.96 33.60
CA ASN A 165 -0.78 -13.60 34.06
C ASN A 165 -2.03 -13.10 34.81
N GLY A 166 -3.21 -13.61 34.44
CA GLY A 166 -4.49 -13.26 35.04
C GLY A 166 -5.63 -13.46 34.05
N VAL A 167 -6.66 -12.63 34.17
CA VAL A 167 -7.82 -12.61 33.26
C VAL A 167 -8.02 -11.17 32.77
N THR A 168 -8.14 -10.99 31.45
CA THR A 168 -8.52 -9.69 30.89
C THR A 168 -10.03 -9.50 30.99
N ILE A 169 -10.42 -8.29 31.37
CA ILE A 169 -11.81 -7.84 31.46
C ILE A 169 -12.06 -6.84 30.35
N GLN A 170 -13.13 -7.08 29.59
CA GLN A 170 -13.49 -6.30 28.41
C GLN A 170 -14.96 -5.98 28.42
N LYS A 171 -15.32 -4.76 28.01
CA LYS A 171 -16.73 -4.42 27.81
C LYS A 171 -17.26 -5.16 26.59
N MET A 172 -18.41 -5.83 26.72
CA MET A 172 -19.09 -6.40 25.55
C MET A 172 -19.46 -5.25 24.60
N SER A 173 -19.29 -5.45 23.30
CA SER A 173 -19.37 -4.36 22.31
C SER A 173 -20.73 -3.65 22.30
N GLY A 174 -21.79 -4.17 22.91
CA GLY A 174 -23.13 -3.57 22.97
C GLY A 174 -23.86 -3.57 21.62
N LYS A 175 -23.13 -3.85 20.53
CA LYS A 175 -23.57 -3.88 19.13
C LYS A 175 -24.26 -5.20 18.83
N LYS A 176 -25.47 -5.42 19.37
CA LYS A 176 -26.29 -6.64 19.10
C LYS A 176 -26.58 -6.89 17.61
N ARG A 177 -26.36 -5.89 16.74
CA ARG A 177 -26.51 -5.97 15.27
C ARG A 177 -25.23 -5.58 14.52
N GLY A 178 -24.08 -5.59 15.20
CA GLY A 178 -22.79 -5.36 14.55
C GLY A 178 -22.48 -6.49 13.57
N ARG A 179 -21.88 -6.15 12.44
CA ARG A 179 -21.39 -7.11 11.44
C ARG A 179 -20.03 -7.57 11.90
N GLU A 180 -19.84 -8.89 11.99
CA GLU A 180 -18.53 -9.48 12.28
C GLU A 180 -17.77 -9.68 10.97
N LEU A 181 -16.59 -9.09 10.92
CA LEU A 181 -15.66 -9.12 9.80
C LEU A 181 -14.32 -9.66 10.26
N TYR A 182 -13.52 -10.06 9.27
CA TYR A 182 -12.17 -10.57 9.47
C TYR A 182 -11.17 -9.73 8.68
N ILE A 183 -10.05 -9.39 9.31
CA ILE A 183 -8.87 -8.87 8.62
C ILE A 183 -7.68 -9.73 9.02
N GLY A 184 -7.07 -10.38 8.04
CA GLY A 184 -5.89 -11.19 8.22
C GLY A 184 -4.69 -10.61 7.48
N MET A 185 -3.50 -11.01 7.90
CA MET A 185 -2.30 -10.92 7.10
C MET A 185 -1.46 -12.19 7.32
N VAL A 186 -0.86 -12.70 6.25
CA VAL A 186 0.18 -13.73 6.31
C VAL A 186 1.34 -13.31 5.42
N THR A 187 2.57 -13.59 5.86
CA THR A 187 3.76 -13.42 5.03
C THR A 187 4.17 -14.75 4.44
N ASP A 188 4.13 -14.84 3.11
CA ASP A 188 4.52 -16.01 2.34
C ASP A 188 5.85 -15.76 1.59
N GLN A 189 6.70 -16.77 1.46
CA GLN A 189 8.05 -16.58 0.89
C GLN A 189 8.08 -16.04 -0.55
N PRO A 190 7.26 -16.53 -1.51
CA PRO A 190 7.26 -16.01 -2.88
C PRO A 190 6.60 -14.64 -3.05
N PHE A 191 5.69 -14.23 -2.17
CA PHE A 191 4.86 -13.03 -2.37
C PHE A 191 5.02 -11.94 -1.30
N GLY A 192 5.80 -12.20 -0.25
CA GLY A 192 5.84 -11.31 0.91
C GLY A 192 4.49 -11.31 1.66
N PRO A 193 4.16 -10.22 2.36
CA PRO A 193 2.90 -10.12 3.10
C PRO A 193 1.71 -9.94 2.16
N VAL A 194 0.62 -10.64 2.46
CA VAL A 194 -0.69 -10.50 1.81
C VAL A 194 -1.75 -10.15 2.85
N ILE A 195 -2.63 -9.21 2.53
CA ILE A 195 -3.76 -8.81 3.39
C ILE A 195 -5.01 -9.54 2.92
N THR A 196 -5.74 -10.13 3.86
CA THR A 196 -7.01 -10.83 3.61
C THR A 196 -8.15 -10.09 4.30
N PHE A 197 -9.29 -9.97 3.63
CA PHE A 197 -10.53 -9.43 4.18
C PHE A 197 -11.67 -10.41 3.94
N GLY A 198 -12.63 -10.51 4.85
CA GLY A 198 -13.74 -11.44 4.71
C GLY A 198 -14.79 -11.38 5.81
N ALA A 199 -15.75 -12.31 5.74
CA ALA A 199 -16.71 -12.54 6.81
C ALA A 199 -15.99 -12.98 8.11
N GLY A 200 -16.38 -12.41 9.25
CA GLY A 200 -15.82 -12.75 10.56
C GLY A 200 -16.63 -13.80 11.33
N GLY A 201 -16.19 -14.08 12.55
CA GLY A 201 -16.85 -15.00 13.47
C GLY A 201 -16.43 -16.46 13.26
N THR A 202 -17.15 -17.38 13.91
CA THR A 202 -16.79 -18.81 13.95
C THR A 202 -17.05 -19.56 12.65
N MET A 203 -17.78 -18.96 11.71
CA MET A 203 -18.18 -19.61 10.46
C MET A 203 -17.20 -19.33 9.29
N ILE A 204 -16.11 -18.60 9.53
CA ILE A 204 -15.17 -18.20 8.49
C ILE A 204 -14.51 -19.39 7.78
N GLU A 205 -14.21 -20.48 8.50
CA GLU A 205 -13.62 -21.69 7.93
C GLU A 205 -14.60 -22.44 7.00
N LEU A 206 -15.90 -22.20 7.14
CA LEU A 206 -16.95 -22.89 6.40
C LEU A 206 -17.45 -22.12 5.17
N ILE A 207 -17.34 -20.78 5.18
CA ILE A 207 -18.00 -19.91 4.19
C ILE A 207 -17.09 -19.50 3.01
N ASP A 208 -15.77 -19.72 3.10
CA ASP A 208 -14.78 -19.37 2.05
C ASP A 208 -15.00 -18.00 1.39
N ASP A 209 -15.45 -17.03 2.20
CA ASP A 209 -15.74 -15.67 1.76
C ASP A 209 -14.58 -14.75 2.12
N ARG A 210 -13.55 -14.79 1.27
CA ARG A 210 -12.30 -14.08 1.48
C ARG A 210 -11.83 -13.44 0.18
N ALA A 211 -11.31 -12.23 0.30
CA ALA A 211 -10.59 -11.54 -0.76
C ALA A 211 -9.18 -11.19 -0.25
N VAL A 212 -8.22 -11.16 -1.17
CA VAL A 212 -6.80 -10.93 -0.87
C VAL A 212 -6.29 -9.75 -1.68
N GLU A 213 -5.40 -8.97 -1.08
CA GLU A 213 -4.68 -7.88 -1.75
C GLU A 213 -3.23 -7.79 -1.26
N LEU A 214 -2.35 -7.29 -2.13
CA LEU A 214 -0.97 -6.98 -1.76
C LEU A 214 -0.89 -5.58 -1.15
N PRO A 215 -0.17 -5.40 -0.02
CA PRO A 215 0.18 -4.07 0.45
C PRO A 215 1.20 -3.41 -0.51
N PRO A 216 1.23 -2.06 -0.60
CA PRO A 216 0.45 -1.14 0.20
C PRO A 216 -0.97 -0.93 -0.34
N LEU A 217 -1.92 -0.58 0.52
CA LEU A 217 -3.29 -0.24 0.15
C LEU A 217 -3.50 1.28 0.13
N ASN A 218 -4.27 1.76 -0.84
CA ASN A 218 -4.92 3.06 -0.77
C ASN A 218 -6.44 2.88 -0.61
N GLN A 219 -7.18 3.99 -0.60
CA GLN A 219 -8.63 3.97 -0.43
C GLN A 219 -9.33 3.15 -1.53
N PHE A 220 -8.92 3.33 -2.78
CA PHE A 220 -9.50 2.60 -3.92
C PHE A 220 -9.28 1.08 -3.81
N LEU A 221 -8.05 0.65 -3.51
CA LEU A 221 -7.73 -0.76 -3.31
C LEU A 221 -8.49 -1.36 -2.10
N SER A 222 -8.62 -0.59 -1.02
CA SER A 222 -9.39 -1.00 0.17
C SER A 222 -10.87 -1.19 -0.14
N GLN A 223 -11.48 -0.25 -0.87
CA GLN A 223 -12.87 -0.36 -1.32
C GLN A 223 -13.10 -1.57 -2.21
N ARG A 224 -12.19 -1.82 -3.17
CA ARG A 224 -12.25 -3.00 -4.02
C ARG A 224 -12.06 -4.29 -3.25
N LEU A 225 -11.18 -4.32 -2.25
CA LEU A 225 -11.01 -5.46 -1.37
C LEU A 225 -12.31 -5.79 -0.61
N ILE A 226 -12.99 -4.77 -0.10
CA ILE A 226 -14.30 -4.92 0.55
C ILE A 226 -15.37 -5.42 -0.43
N GLN A 227 -15.47 -4.82 -1.62
CA GLN A 227 -16.50 -5.16 -2.60
C GLN A 227 -16.38 -6.59 -3.17
N ARG A 228 -15.22 -7.23 -3.06
CA ARG A 228 -14.98 -8.58 -3.57
C ARG A 228 -15.53 -9.69 -2.69
N VAL A 229 -15.88 -9.41 -1.43
CA VAL A 229 -16.43 -10.42 -0.51
C VAL A 229 -17.96 -10.36 -0.48
N ARG A 230 -18.61 -11.51 -0.33
CA ARG A 230 -20.07 -11.64 -0.20
C ARG A 230 -20.59 -10.95 1.05
N ALA A 231 -19.80 -10.89 2.12
CA ALA A 231 -20.11 -10.15 3.33
C ALA A 231 -20.39 -8.66 3.06
N ALA A 232 -19.90 -8.10 1.93
CA ALA A 232 -20.21 -6.74 1.49
C ALA A 232 -21.71 -6.47 1.37
N ASP A 233 -22.50 -7.47 0.96
CA ASP A 233 -23.97 -7.38 0.83
C ASP A 233 -24.66 -7.11 2.18
N THR A 234 -24.00 -7.42 3.29
CA THR A 234 -24.52 -7.21 4.66
C THR A 234 -24.15 -5.86 5.26
N LEU A 235 -23.27 -5.11 4.59
CA LEU A 235 -22.77 -3.82 5.06
C LEU A 235 -23.78 -2.69 4.83
N GLY A 236 -24.68 -2.85 3.86
CA GLY A 236 -25.84 -1.98 3.67
C GLY A 236 -26.94 -2.21 4.71
N GLU A 237 -28.16 -1.74 4.41
CA GLU A 237 -29.34 -2.11 5.19
C GLU A 237 -29.56 -3.63 5.12
N TRP A 238 -29.50 -4.29 6.28
CA TRP A 238 -29.58 -5.74 6.32
C TRP A 238 -30.40 -6.21 7.51
N ARG A 239 -31.50 -6.93 7.24
CA ARG A 239 -32.39 -7.52 8.27
C ARG A 239 -32.79 -6.52 9.37
N GLY A 240 -33.11 -5.29 8.98
CA GLY A 240 -33.52 -4.20 9.87
C GLY A 240 -32.40 -3.53 10.67
N ALA A 241 -31.13 -3.90 10.44
CA ALA A 241 -29.98 -3.16 10.92
C ALA A 241 -29.62 -2.03 9.93
N PRO A 242 -29.26 -0.83 10.42
CA PRO A 242 -28.84 0.29 9.57
C PRO A 242 -27.52 -0.03 8.85
N PRO A 243 -27.18 0.67 7.76
CA PRO A 243 -25.89 0.53 7.09
C PRO A 243 -24.73 0.76 8.05
N VAL A 244 -23.65 0.02 7.86
CA VAL A 244 -22.42 0.22 8.63
C VAL A 244 -21.68 1.47 8.14
N ARG A 245 -20.82 2.03 8.99
CA ARG A 245 -19.89 3.09 8.60
C ARG A 245 -18.72 2.51 7.79
N LEU A 246 -18.89 2.45 6.47
CA LEU A 246 -17.90 1.88 5.54
C LEU A 246 -16.52 2.54 5.67
N GLU A 247 -16.45 3.86 5.90
CA GLU A 247 -15.16 4.55 6.03
C GLU A 247 -14.34 4.01 7.22
N SER A 248 -15.00 3.46 8.26
CA SER A 248 -14.29 2.85 9.39
C SER A 248 -13.58 1.56 9.00
N ILE A 249 -14.13 0.79 8.06
CA ILE A 249 -13.49 -0.42 7.54
C ILE A 249 -12.30 -0.03 6.66
N GLU A 250 -12.50 0.94 5.76
CA GLU A 250 -11.46 1.48 4.90
C GLU A 250 -10.27 2.00 5.71
N HIS A 251 -10.52 2.82 6.73
CA HIS A 251 -9.46 3.33 7.59
C HIS A 251 -8.68 2.21 8.30
N ILE A 252 -9.34 1.18 8.80
CA ILE A 252 -8.64 0.05 9.44
C ILE A 252 -7.79 -0.70 8.42
N LEU A 253 -8.28 -0.96 7.21
CA LEU A 253 -7.49 -1.60 6.14
C LEU A 253 -6.26 -0.77 5.77
N LEU A 254 -6.39 0.56 5.69
CA LEU A 254 -5.26 1.46 5.49
C LEU A 254 -4.25 1.34 6.65
N ARG A 255 -4.69 1.38 7.91
CA ARG A 255 -3.81 1.22 9.08
C ARG A 255 -3.13 -0.13 9.15
N VAL A 256 -3.83 -1.20 8.78
CA VAL A 256 -3.26 -2.54 8.66
C VAL A 256 -2.18 -2.55 7.58
N SER A 257 -2.45 -1.93 6.42
CA SER A 257 -1.43 -1.81 5.37
C SER A 257 -0.21 -1.02 5.83
N GLU A 258 -0.38 0.10 6.53
CA GLU A 258 0.74 0.87 7.09
C GLU A 258 1.58 0.02 8.06
N MET A 259 0.91 -0.75 8.91
CA MET A 259 1.55 -1.64 9.87
C MET A 259 2.37 -2.72 9.18
N VAL A 260 1.82 -3.36 8.15
CA VAL A 260 2.51 -4.37 7.35
C VAL A 260 3.70 -3.78 6.60
N CYS A 261 3.57 -2.58 6.03
CA CYS A 261 4.68 -1.89 5.38
C CYS A 261 5.78 -1.52 6.38
N ALA A 262 5.42 -1.05 7.58
CA ALA A 262 6.37 -0.56 8.57
C ALA A 262 7.08 -1.65 9.37
N LEU A 263 6.51 -2.87 9.46
CA LEU A 263 6.96 -3.92 10.37
C LEU A 263 7.34 -5.22 9.61
N PRO A 264 8.57 -5.35 9.09
CA PRO A 264 9.02 -6.56 8.38
C PRO A 264 9.05 -7.83 9.25
N GLN A 265 9.02 -7.68 10.57
CA GLN A 265 8.95 -8.77 11.54
C GLN A 265 7.55 -9.42 11.61
N LEU A 266 6.50 -8.74 11.14
CA LEU A 266 5.13 -9.21 11.21
C LEU A 266 4.93 -10.41 10.25
N ARG A 267 4.59 -11.59 10.79
CA ARG A 267 4.45 -12.83 10.00
C ARG A 267 3.02 -13.28 9.83
N GLU A 268 2.23 -13.16 10.87
CA GLU A 268 0.81 -13.48 10.85
C GLU A 268 0.05 -12.44 11.69
N MET A 269 -1.13 -12.07 11.23
CA MET A 269 -2.07 -11.26 11.97
C MET A 269 -3.47 -11.79 11.68
N ASP A 270 -4.26 -11.97 12.72
CA ASP A 270 -5.67 -12.33 12.65
C ASP A 270 -6.45 -11.38 13.54
N ILE A 271 -7.24 -10.50 12.92
CA ILE A 271 -8.21 -9.63 13.59
C ILE A 271 -9.59 -10.29 13.43
N ASN A 272 -10.04 -10.96 14.49
CA ASN A 272 -11.30 -11.69 14.49
C ASN A 272 -11.95 -11.77 15.89
N PRO A 273 -13.15 -11.22 16.10
CA PRO A 273 -13.93 -10.45 15.14
C PRO A 273 -13.54 -8.97 15.12
N LEU A 274 -13.58 -8.37 13.93
CA LEU A 274 -13.79 -6.94 13.74
C LEU A 274 -15.30 -6.66 13.72
N ILE A 275 -15.82 -5.92 14.70
CA ILE A 275 -17.25 -5.63 14.78
C ILE A 275 -17.54 -4.22 14.23
N VAL A 276 -18.45 -4.12 13.26
CA VAL A 276 -18.77 -2.85 12.58
C VAL A 276 -20.28 -2.56 12.59
N ASP A 277 -20.64 -1.32 12.84
CA ASP A 277 -22.01 -0.79 12.79
C ASP A 277 -22.04 0.66 12.27
N GLU A 278 -23.16 1.37 12.42
CA GLU A 278 -23.33 2.76 12.00
C GLU A 278 -22.44 3.76 12.79
N SER A 279 -21.97 3.37 13.97
CA SER A 279 -21.12 4.17 14.85
C SER A 279 -19.64 4.04 14.52
N GLY A 280 -19.24 2.91 13.93
CA GLY A 280 -17.86 2.65 13.49
C GLY A 280 -17.44 1.20 13.67
N ALA A 281 -16.14 0.97 13.64
CA ALA A 281 -15.51 -0.35 13.73
C ALA A 281 -14.72 -0.53 15.03
N LEU A 282 -14.68 -1.74 15.57
CA LEU A 282 -13.96 -2.06 16.81
C LEU A 282 -13.37 -3.48 16.76
N VAL A 283 -12.08 -3.60 17.04
CA VAL A 283 -11.39 -4.89 17.17
C VAL A 283 -11.65 -5.51 18.54
N VAL A 284 -12.20 -6.72 18.56
CA VAL A 284 -12.53 -7.45 19.80
C VAL A 284 -11.43 -8.41 20.21
N ASP A 285 -10.88 -9.15 19.25
CA ASP A 285 -9.73 -10.01 19.46
C ASP A 285 -8.74 -9.85 18.32
N ALA A 286 -7.48 -10.08 18.64
CA ALA A 286 -6.40 -10.06 17.68
C ALA A 286 -5.31 -11.04 18.11
N ARG A 287 -4.81 -11.80 17.14
CA ARG A 287 -3.64 -12.65 17.29
C ARG A 287 -2.56 -12.18 16.35
N ILE A 288 -1.37 -11.93 16.88
CA ILE A 288 -0.22 -11.49 16.09
C ILE A 288 0.97 -12.43 16.31
N VAL A 289 1.59 -12.84 15.22
CA VAL A 289 2.83 -13.61 15.19
C VAL A 289 3.92 -12.78 14.53
N VAL A 290 5.06 -12.71 15.19
CA VAL A 290 6.26 -12.03 14.73
C VAL A 290 7.43 -13.01 14.62
N ASP A 291 8.39 -12.69 13.78
CA ASP A 291 9.66 -13.40 13.69
C ASP A 291 10.79 -12.42 13.35
N GLN A 292 12.02 -12.89 13.42
CA GLN A 292 13.16 -12.12 12.96
C GLN A 292 12.96 -11.71 11.50
N ALA A 293 13.17 -10.42 11.22
CA ALA A 293 13.25 -9.93 9.86
C ALA A 293 14.65 -10.27 9.30
N ALA A 294 14.71 -10.62 8.02
CA ALA A 294 16.01 -10.74 7.36
C ALA A 294 16.68 -9.36 7.33
N PRO A 295 18.02 -9.27 7.44
CA PRO A 295 18.73 -8.02 7.21
C PRO A 295 18.36 -7.49 5.82
N SER A 296 17.75 -6.31 5.79
CA SER A 296 17.32 -5.62 4.57
C SER A 296 18.39 -4.62 4.17
N LEU A 297 18.75 -4.56 2.89
CA LEU A 297 19.66 -3.51 2.39
C LEU A 297 18.88 -2.22 2.14
N HIS A 298 17.58 -2.33 1.82
CA HIS A 298 16.72 -1.20 1.55
C HIS A 298 15.42 -1.27 2.35
N ASP A 299 14.75 -0.13 2.44
CA ASP A 299 13.42 -0.07 3.03
C ASP A 299 12.44 -0.89 2.18
N TYR A 300 11.60 -1.69 2.84
CA TYR A 300 10.50 -2.45 2.23
C TYR A 300 10.87 -3.66 1.36
N ASP A 301 12.09 -4.22 1.45
CA ASP A 301 12.48 -5.43 0.68
C ASP A 301 11.59 -6.66 0.98
N HIS A 302 10.83 -6.63 2.08
CA HIS A 302 9.86 -7.69 2.40
C HIS A 302 8.56 -7.61 1.61
N LEU A 303 8.31 -6.52 0.86
CA LEU A 303 7.08 -6.32 0.08
C LEU A 303 7.28 -6.75 -1.38
N ALA A 304 6.26 -7.37 -1.98
CA ALA A 304 6.28 -7.68 -3.43
C ALA A 304 6.05 -6.45 -4.31
N ILE A 305 5.36 -5.43 -3.80
CA ILE A 305 5.13 -4.16 -4.49
C ILE A 305 5.74 -3.06 -3.64
N LEU A 306 6.72 -2.34 -4.19
CA LEU A 306 7.30 -1.21 -3.48
C LEU A 306 6.29 -0.05 -3.38
N PRO A 307 6.18 0.57 -2.21
CA PRO A 307 5.34 1.74 -2.03
C PRO A 307 5.86 2.92 -2.86
N TYR A 308 4.96 3.87 -3.17
CA TYR A 308 5.38 5.11 -3.81
C TYR A 308 6.42 5.85 -2.93
N PRO A 309 7.64 6.12 -3.44
CA PRO A 309 8.74 6.60 -2.62
C PRO A 309 8.66 8.12 -2.39
N SER A 310 7.66 8.52 -1.61
CA SER A 310 7.32 9.92 -1.34
C SER A 310 8.45 10.71 -0.67
N ASN A 311 9.36 10.03 0.02
CA ASN A 311 10.57 10.59 0.65
C ASN A 311 11.52 11.29 -0.34
N TYR A 312 11.47 10.97 -1.64
CA TYR A 312 12.25 11.67 -2.67
C TYR A 312 11.58 12.94 -3.21
N THR A 313 10.41 13.33 -2.69
CA THR A 313 9.74 14.57 -3.07
C THR A 313 10.41 15.78 -2.45
N GLN A 314 10.78 16.78 -3.25
CA GLN A 314 11.50 17.97 -2.81
C GLN A 314 11.08 19.21 -3.57
N ASP A 315 10.84 20.31 -2.87
CA ASP A 315 10.56 21.61 -3.49
C ASP A 315 11.84 22.43 -3.64
N TRP A 316 12.03 23.01 -4.83
CA TRP A 316 13.22 23.78 -5.18
C TRP A 316 12.83 25.16 -5.74
N PRO A 317 13.58 26.22 -5.39
CA PRO A 317 13.36 27.54 -5.97
C PRO A 317 13.74 27.55 -7.45
N ARG A 318 12.95 28.25 -8.27
CA ARG A 318 13.25 28.46 -9.69
C ARG A 318 14.00 29.77 -9.90
N ARG A 319 14.96 29.76 -10.84
CA ARG A 319 15.63 30.99 -11.30
C ARG A 319 14.61 31.89 -12.01
N GLY A 320 14.49 33.14 -11.57
CA GLY A 320 13.45 34.05 -12.10
C GLY A 320 12.11 34.00 -11.34
N GLY A 321 12.04 33.32 -10.19
CA GLY A 321 10.89 33.32 -9.30
C GLY A 321 9.97 32.11 -9.46
N GLY A 322 9.25 31.77 -8.39
CA GLY A 322 8.45 30.55 -8.27
C GLY A 322 9.24 29.35 -7.75
N GLN A 323 8.59 28.20 -7.71
CA GLN A 323 9.16 26.93 -7.25
C GLN A 323 8.80 25.82 -8.24
N TYR A 324 9.59 24.75 -8.24
CA TYR A 324 9.24 23.49 -8.88
C TYR A 324 9.39 22.36 -7.87
N THR A 325 8.56 21.33 -8.02
CA THR A 325 8.60 20.13 -7.20
C THR A 325 9.31 19.04 -8.00
N LEU A 326 10.33 18.45 -7.41
CA LEU A 326 10.97 17.24 -7.89
C LEU A 326 10.36 16.05 -7.15
N ARG A 327 9.83 15.06 -7.88
CA ARG A 327 9.19 13.88 -7.29
C ARG A 327 9.37 12.64 -8.17
N PRO A 328 9.26 11.42 -7.64
CA PRO A 328 9.14 10.22 -8.46
C PRO A 328 7.99 10.31 -9.46
N VAL A 329 8.18 9.70 -10.63
CA VAL A 329 7.13 9.57 -11.66
C VAL A 329 5.98 8.70 -11.13
N ARG A 330 4.76 9.01 -11.56
CA ARG A 330 3.55 8.25 -11.32
C ARG A 330 2.96 7.76 -12.64
N PRO A 331 2.18 6.68 -12.64
CA PRO A 331 1.43 6.21 -13.80
C PRO A 331 0.60 7.31 -14.48
N ASP A 332 -0.07 8.13 -13.67
CA ASP A 332 -0.93 9.23 -14.12
C ASP A 332 -0.17 10.40 -14.78
N ASP A 333 1.17 10.42 -14.70
CA ASP A 333 1.98 11.43 -15.39
C ASP A 333 2.05 11.19 -16.91
N ALA A 334 1.45 10.12 -17.44
CA ALA A 334 1.55 9.76 -18.86
C ALA A 334 1.15 10.89 -19.81
N ASN A 335 0.04 11.58 -19.54
CA ASN A 335 -0.39 12.72 -20.34
C ASN A 335 0.58 13.91 -20.22
N MET A 336 1.03 14.21 -18.99
CA MET A 336 1.98 15.30 -18.74
C MET A 336 3.34 15.04 -19.41
N LEU A 337 3.81 13.79 -19.40
CA LEU A 337 5.01 13.34 -20.11
C LEU A 337 4.83 13.44 -21.63
N GLN A 338 3.65 13.08 -22.15
CA GLN A 338 3.33 13.18 -23.57
C GLN A 338 3.35 14.63 -24.04
N ASP A 339 2.78 15.54 -23.27
CA ASP A 339 2.76 16.98 -23.57
C ASP A 339 4.15 17.59 -23.47
N PHE A 340 4.92 17.20 -22.45
CA PHE A 340 6.32 17.56 -22.32
C PHE A 340 7.13 17.14 -23.55
N VAL A 341 7.02 15.88 -24.00
CA VAL A 341 7.75 15.41 -25.20
C VAL A 341 7.30 16.13 -26.47
N ARG A 342 6.01 16.44 -26.62
CA ARG A 342 5.50 17.21 -27.78
C ARG A 342 6.06 18.63 -27.83
N LYS A 343 6.29 19.24 -26.67
CA LYS A 343 6.78 20.61 -26.53
C LYS A 343 8.29 20.74 -26.80
N LEU A 344 9.07 19.68 -26.59
CA LEU A 344 10.51 19.67 -26.85
C LEU A 344 10.84 20.02 -28.31
N SER A 345 11.92 20.75 -28.49
CA SER A 345 12.53 20.99 -29.81
C SER A 345 12.93 19.68 -30.50
N ASP A 346 12.98 19.67 -31.83
CA ASP A 346 13.46 18.51 -32.61
C ASP A 346 14.84 18.03 -32.16
N GLN A 347 15.71 18.99 -31.82
CA GLN A 347 17.05 18.72 -31.32
C GLN A 347 17.02 18.04 -29.95
N SER A 348 16.26 18.56 -28.99
CA SER A 348 16.15 17.98 -27.65
C SER A 348 15.50 16.59 -27.67
N ARG A 349 14.49 16.37 -28.54
CA ARG A 349 13.90 15.04 -28.76
C ARG A 349 14.91 14.06 -29.35
N TYR A 350 15.62 14.48 -30.40
CA TYR A 350 16.63 13.64 -31.02
C TYR A 350 17.76 13.29 -30.05
N TYR A 351 18.22 14.25 -29.24
CA TYR A 351 19.23 13.99 -28.23
C TYR A 351 18.78 13.04 -27.12
N ARG A 352 17.49 13.01 -26.81
CA ARG A 352 16.93 12.13 -25.77
C ARG A 352 16.64 10.72 -26.27
N PHE A 353 16.14 10.57 -27.49
CA PHE A 353 15.60 9.30 -28.00
C PHE A 353 16.38 8.73 -29.19
N VAL A 354 17.36 9.47 -29.73
CA VAL A 354 18.13 9.11 -30.93
C VAL A 354 17.21 8.73 -32.10
N SER A 355 16.06 9.40 -32.17
CA SER A 355 14.99 9.13 -33.12
C SER A 355 14.24 10.42 -33.43
N SER A 356 13.72 10.55 -34.66
CA SER A 356 12.89 11.68 -35.10
C SER A 356 11.44 11.56 -34.63
N LEU A 357 11.25 11.09 -33.40
CA LEU A 357 9.95 10.82 -32.81
C LEU A 357 9.27 12.14 -32.44
N ARG A 358 7.99 12.32 -32.81
CA ARG A 358 7.22 13.52 -32.46
C ARG A 358 6.39 13.37 -31.18
N GLU A 359 5.96 12.14 -30.91
CA GLU A 359 5.14 11.77 -29.76
C GLU A 359 5.45 10.34 -29.33
N LEU A 360 5.18 10.02 -28.06
CA LEU A 360 5.42 8.68 -27.54
C LEU A 360 4.23 7.79 -27.91
N SER A 361 4.52 6.55 -28.30
CA SER A 361 3.46 5.56 -28.44
C SER A 361 2.89 5.18 -27.07
N VAL A 362 1.66 4.66 -27.04
CA VAL A 362 1.03 4.19 -25.79
C VAL A 362 1.93 3.20 -25.01
N PRO A 363 2.58 2.20 -25.64
CA PRO A 363 3.53 1.34 -24.94
C PRO A 363 4.74 2.06 -24.37
N MET A 364 5.25 3.11 -25.04
CA MET A 364 6.38 3.89 -24.53
C MET A 364 5.98 4.74 -23.32
N LEU A 365 4.79 5.34 -23.33
CA LEU A 365 4.26 6.07 -22.18
C LEU A 365 4.16 5.14 -20.96
N ALA A 366 3.53 3.97 -21.14
CA ALA A 366 3.46 2.94 -20.11
C ALA A 366 4.86 2.56 -19.58
N ARG A 367 5.82 2.25 -20.45
CA ARG A 367 7.21 1.89 -20.07
C ARG A 367 7.93 3.01 -19.28
N TYR A 368 7.51 4.26 -19.43
CA TYR A 368 8.17 5.42 -18.82
C TYR A 368 7.47 5.93 -17.55
N THR A 369 6.21 5.57 -17.30
CA THR A 369 5.46 5.99 -16.11
C THR A 369 5.07 4.85 -15.18
N LEU A 370 4.87 3.63 -15.69
CA LEU A 370 4.62 2.41 -14.91
C LEU A 370 5.95 1.72 -14.60
N ILE A 371 6.74 2.34 -13.73
CA ILE A 371 8.08 1.86 -13.40
C ILE A 371 8.10 1.01 -12.13
N ASP A 372 9.00 0.02 -12.10
CA ASP A 372 9.34 -0.70 -10.87
C ASP A 372 10.43 0.09 -10.13
N TYR A 373 10.05 0.75 -9.03
CA TYR A 373 10.93 1.59 -8.23
C TYR A 373 12.14 0.84 -7.63
N ASP A 374 12.13 -0.50 -7.67
CA ASP A 374 13.28 -1.28 -7.21
C ASP A 374 14.38 -1.33 -8.27
N ARG A 375 13.99 -1.58 -9.53
CA ARG A 375 14.92 -1.82 -10.65
C ARG A 375 15.26 -0.56 -11.43
N GLU A 376 14.38 0.44 -11.40
CA GLU A 376 14.58 1.70 -12.11
C GLU A 376 13.94 2.85 -11.35
N MET A 377 14.45 4.06 -11.56
CA MET A 377 13.88 5.26 -10.96
C MET A 377 13.75 6.34 -12.00
N ALA A 378 12.65 7.10 -11.96
CA ALA A 378 12.50 8.33 -12.71
C ALA A 378 11.98 9.43 -11.79
N LEU A 379 12.67 10.57 -11.80
CA LEU A 379 12.33 11.79 -11.11
C LEU A 379 11.86 12.82 -12.13
N VAL A 380 10.66 13.35 -11.92
CA VAL A 380 10.07 14.43 -12.72
C VAL A 380 10.18 15.73 -11.96
N ALA A 381 10.54 16.80 -12.67
CA ALA A 381 10.42 18.16 -12.19
C ALA A 381 9.13 18.75 -12.73
N VAL A 382 8.24 19.20 -11.85
CA VAL A 382 6.94 19.78 -12.19
C VAL A 382 6.80 21.19 -11.62
N CYS A 383 6.19 22.08 -12.38
CA CYS A 383 5.82 23.42 -11.92
C CYS A 383 4.31 23.62 -12.01
N LYS A 384 3.75 24.38 -11.08
CA LYS A 384 2.35 24.75 -11.09
C LYS A 384 2.13 25.95 -12.01
N GLU A 385 1.21 25.83 -12.94
CA GLU A 385 0.77 26.88 -13.85
C GLU A 385 -0.68 27.25 -13.54
N ARG A 386 -0.95 28.54 -13.40
CA ARG A 386 -2.30 29.08 -13.22
C ARG A 386 -2.84 29.53 -14.56
N LEU A 387 -3.81 28.79 -15.09
CA LEU A 387 -4.45 29.10 -16.35
C LEU A 387 -5.83 29.73 -16.08
N PRO A 388 -6.13 30.89 -16.68
CA PRO A 388 -7.48 31.43 -16.64
C PRO A 388 -8.40 30.56 -17.50
N THR A 389 -9.37 29.92 -16.86
CA THR A 389 -10.47 29.22 -17.52
C THR A 389 -11.61 30.23 -17.62
N GLY A 390 -12.06 30.55 -18.84
CA GLY A 390 -12.96 31.68 -19.12
C GLY A 390 -14.01 31.95 -18.03
N GLY A 391 -13.94 33.15 -17.42
CA GLY A 391 -14.61 33.50 -16.15
C GLY A 391 -13.58 33.96 -15.10
N ASP A 392 -14.03 34.15 -13.85
CA ASP A 392 -13.15 34.45 -12.69
C ASP A 392 -12.50 33.18 -12.08
N GLU A 393 -12.65 32.00 -12.71
CA GLU A 393 -12.09 30.73 -12.21
C GLU A 393 -10.67 30.48 -12.73
N ILE A 394 -9.72 30.41 -11.81
CA ILE A 394 -8.32 30.06 -12.06
C ILE A 394 -8.15 28.56 -11.84
N THR A 395 -7.79 27.82 -12.88
CA THR A 395 -7.39 26.41 -12.73
C THR A 395 -5.88 26.33 -12.53
N GLU A 396 -5.45 25.66 -11.45
CA GLU A 396 -4.04 25.34 -11.22
C GLU A 396 -3.72 23.97 -11.84
N THR A 397 -2.79 23.94 -12.78
CA THR A 397 -2.36 22.72 -13.49
C THR A 397 -0.89 22.46 -13.23
N GLU A 398 -0.47 21.21 -13.26
CA GLU A 398 0.94 20.84 -13.21
C GLU A 398 1.51 20.67 -14.61
N ARG A 399 2.71 21.21 -14.83
CA ARG A 399 3.48 21.01 -16.06
C ARG A 399 4.84 20.41 -15.74
N MET A 400 5.20 19.36 -16.47
CA MET A 400 6.53 18.77 -16.41
C MET A 400 7.55 19.62 -17.17
N ILE A 401 8.69 19.88 -16.53
CA ILE A 401 9.77 20.74 -17.07
C ILE A 401 11.12 20.02 -17.14
N GLY A 402 11.18 18.77 -16.69
CA GLY A 402 12.36 17.92 -16.86
C GLY A 402 12.15 16.54 -16.25
N VAL A 403 12.92 15.58 -16.76
CA VAL A 403 12.90 14.18 -16.32
C VAL A 403 14.34 13.67 -16.24
N SER A 404 14.67 13.03 -15.13
CA SER A 404 15.90 12.26 -14.97
C SER A 404 15.55 10.86 -14.52
N ARG A 405 16.28 9.87 -15.03
CA ARG A 405 16.02 8.47 -14.69
C ARG A 405 17.30 7.65 -14.70
N TYR A 406 17.28 6.55 -13.98
CA TYR A 406 18.21 5.44 -14.18
C TYR A 406 17.47 4.12 -14.37
N ILE A 407 18.11 3.15 -15.03
CA ILE A 407 17.71 1.75 -15.07
C ILE A 407 18.90 0.93 -14.56
N ALA A 408 18.68 0.06 -13.57
CA ALA A 408 19.74 -0.79 -13.05
C ALA A 408 20.19 -1.81 -14.11
N ASN A 409 21.50 -1.99 -14.23
CA ASN A 409 22.09 -2.98 -15.12
C ASN A 409 21.91 -4.39 -14.52
N PRO A 410 22.01 -5.46 -15.34
CA PRO A 410 21.86 -6.84 -14.86
C PRO A 410 22.86 -7.27 -13.78
N ASP A 411 23.95 -6.51 -13.59
CA ASP A 411 24.95 -6.73 -12.55
C ASP A 411 24.47 -6.30 -11.14
N LEU A 412 23.31 -5.62 -11.06
CA LEU A 412 22.73 -5.04 -9.84
C LEU A 412 23.68 -4.10 -9.08
N SER A 413 24.70 -3.57 -9.77
CA SER A 413 25.76 -2.77 -9.17
C SER A 413 25.97 -1.43 -9.87
N SER A 414 25.58 -1.36 -11.14
CA SER A 414 25.64 -0.15 -11.96
C SER A 414 24.27 0.20 -12.53
N CYS A 415 24.10 1.42 -13.03
CA CYS A 415 22.87 1.83 -13.71
C CYS A 415 23.12 2.81 -14.86
N GLU A 416 22.28 2.72 -15.88
CA GLU A 416 22.30 3.63 -17.02
C GLU A 416 21.37 4.83 -16.77
N PHE A 417 21.87 6.06 -16.90
CA PHE A 417 21.08 7.28 -16.72
C PHE A 417 20.52 7.82 -18.04
N SER A 418 19.42 8.57 -17.94
CA SER A 418 19.03 9.52 -18.99
C SER A 418 18.37 10.76 -18.42
N LEU A 419 18.56 11.88 -19.11
CA LEU A 419 18.11 13.21 -18.69
C LEU A 419 17.51 13.97 -19.86
N VAL A 420 16.43 14.69 -19.60
CA VAL A 420 15.88 15.69 -20.51
C VAL A 420 15.30 16.85 -19.72
N VAL A 421 15.50 18.07 -20.22
CA VAL A 421 15.00 19.31 -19.62
C VAL A 421 14.28 20.08 -20.70
N ASP A 422 13.16 20.70 -20.35
CA ASP A 422 12.41 21.59 -21.24
C ASP A 422 13.34 22.70 -21.76
N ASP A 423 13.28 22.99 -23.06
CA ASP A 423 14.16 23.96 -23.71
C ASP A 423 14.11 25.35 -23.04
N GLU A 424 12.97 25.76 -22.48
CA GLU A 424 12.79 27.03 -21.75
C GLU A 424 13.60 27.10 -20.44
N PHE A 425 13.98 25.93 -19.89
CA PHE A 425 14.61 25.80 -18.57
C PHE A 425 16.10 25.42 -18.65
N ILE A 426 16.65 25.27 -19.86
CA ILE A 426 18.07 25.02 -20.08
C ILE A 426 18.92 26.19 -19.52
N GLY A 427 20.04 25.87 -18.88
CA GLY A 427 20.94 26.86 -18.29
C GLY A 427 20.48 27.46 -16.95
N GLN A 428 19.34 26.99 -16.41
CA GLN A 428 18.82 27.45 -15.11
C GLN A 428 19.23 26.56 -13.92
N GLY A 429 20.05 25.52 -14.16
CA GLY A 429 20.54 24.59 -13.13
C GLY A 429 19.66 23.35 -12.90
N LEU A 430 18.50 23.26 -13.56
CA LEU A 430 17.56 22.15 -13.42
C LEU A 430 18.18 20.79 -13.75
N GLY A 431 18.93 20.68 -14.85
CA GLY A 431 19.62 19.45 -15.24
C GLY A 431 20.61 18.96 -14.18
N SER A 432 21.36 19.88 -13.55
CA SER A 432 22.26 19.54 -12.44
C SER A 432 21.50 19.03 -11.23
N ARG A 433 20.39 19.68 -10.85
CA ARG A 433 19.58 19.24 -9.71
C ARG A 433 18.96 17.87 -9.94
N LEU A 434 18.42 17.63 -11.12
CA LEU A 434 17.84 16.36 -11.54
C LEU A 434 18.87 15.22 -11.50
N MET A 435 20.09 15.47 -12.00
CA MET A 435 21.17 14.48 -11.93
C MET A 435 21.69 14.23 -10.51
N LEU A 436 21.84 15.28 -9.70
CA LEU A 436 22.24 15.10 -8.31
C LEU A 436 21.21 14.27 -7.54
N SER A 437 19.92 14.58 -7.73
CA SER A 437 18.84 13.87 -7.06
C SER A 437 18.77 12.39 -7.49
N ILE A 438 18.90 12.09 -8.79
CA ILE A 438 18.84 10.69 -9.26
C ILE A 438 20.05 9.87 -8.80
N MET A 439 21.22 10.49 -8.69
CA MET A 439 22.42 9.85 -8.11
C MET A 439 22.25 9.58 -6.61
N ASP A 440 21.60 10.48 -5.86
CA ASP A 440 21.31 10.26 -4.45
C ASP A 440 20.36 9.07 -4.26
N VAL A 441 19.35 8.93 -5.13
CA VAL A 441 18.49 7.73 -5.13
C VAL A 441 19.31 6.47 -5.42
N ALA A 442 20.16 6.50 -6.45
CA ALA A 442 21.00 5.36 -6.82
C ALA A 442 21.95 4.93 -5.68
N ARG A 443 22.56 5.89 -4.97
CA ARG A 443 23.37 5.63 -3.76
C ARG A 443 22.57 4.96 -2.65
N HIS A 444 21.37 5.46 -2.37
CA HIS A 444 20.50 4.86 -1.33
C HIS A 444 20.09 3.43 -1.69
N LYS A 445 19.95 3.13 -3.00
CA LYS A 445 19.75 1.78 -3.53
C LYS A 445 21.03 0.94 -3.60
N GLY A 446 22.16 1.43 -3.10
CA GLY A 446 23.42 0.66 -3.03
C GLY A 446 24.15 0.49 -4.36
N LEU A 447 23.73 1.21 -5.42
CA LEU A 447 24.42 1.23 -6.70
C LEU A 447 25.76 1.96 -6.56
N LYS A 448 26.79 1.44 -7.21
CA LYS A 448 28.19 1.87 -7.08
C LYS A 448 28.66 2.73 -8.25
N GLU A 449 28.03 2.58 -9.40
CA GLU A 449 28.39 3.31 -10.62
C GLU A 449 27.13 3.73 -11.36
N ILE A 450 27.19 4.92 -11.95
CA ILE A 450 26.18 5.44 -12.87
C ILE A 450 26.86 5.81 -14.18
N ASP A 451 26.31 5.32 -15.29
CA ASP A 451 26.85 5.55 -16.62
C ASP A 451 25.75 5.89 -17.64
N GLY A 452 26.14 6.34 -18.82
CA GLY A 452 25.18 6.65 -19.87
C GLY A 452 25.84 7.14 -21.15
N LEU A 453 25.17 6.87 -22.27
CA LEU A 453 25.63 7.29 -23.59
C LEU A 453 25.11 8.69 -23.93
N VAL A 454 26.03 9.58 -24.28
CA VAL A 454 25.73 10.97 -24.66
C VAL A 454 26.25 11.23 -26.06
N LEU A 455 25.39 11.72 -26.97
CA LEU A 455 25.80 12.09 -28.32
C LEU A 455 26.95 13.11 -28.29
N THR A 456 27.96 12.90 -29.12
CA THR A 456 29.14 13.78 -29.28
C THR A 456 28.74 15.23 -29.60
N LYS A 457 27.63 15.41 -30.32
CA LYS A 457 27.08 16.73 -30.70
C LYS A 457 26.38 17.46 -29.54
N ASN A 458 26.01 16.76 -28.45
CA ASN A 458 25.32 17.37 -27.31
C ASN A 458 26.31 18.02 -26.32
N SER A 459 26.90 19.14 -26.76
CA SER A 459 27.92 19.85 -25.97
C SER A 459 27.43 20.35 -24.61
N ASN A 460 26.14 20.67 -24.47
CA ASN A 460 25.54 21.10 -23.21
C ASN A 460 25.51 19.95 -22.19
N MET A 461 25.09 18.75 -22.62
CA MET A 461 25.09 17.58 -21.76
C MET A 461 26.51 17.16 -21.35
N LEU A 462 27.47 17.18 -22.28
CA LEU A 462 28.87 16.85 -21.96
C LEU A 462 29.49 17.85 -20.96
N LYS A 463 29.16 19.14 -21.07
CA LYS A 463 29.56 20.16 -20.08
C LYS A 463 28.93 19.89 -18.71
N LEU A 464 27.66 19.49 -18.67
CA LEU A 464 26.96 19.11 -17.44
C LEU A 464 27.59 17.88 -16.78
N MET A 465 27.83 16.81 -17.55
CA MET A 465 28.48 15.60 -17.03
C MET A 465 29.86 15.92 -16.45
N LYS A 466 30.65 16.73 -17.16
CA LYS A 466 31.96 17.18 -16.66
C LYS A 466 31.86 18.01 -15.38
N SER A 467 30.90 18.94 -15.27
CA SER A 467 30.73 19.75 -14.05
C SER A 467 30.25 18.94 -12.85
N LEU A 468 29.54 17.84 -13.09
CA LEU A 468 29.14 16.87 -12.09
C LEU A 468 30.23 15.82 -11.79
N GLY A 469 31.40 15.89 -12.43
CA GLY A 469 32.54 15.01 -12.16
C GLY A 469 32.45 13.63 -12.83
N PHE A 470 31.68 13.48 -13.90
CA PHE A 470 31.72 12.27 -14.73
C PHE A 470 33.01 12.19 -15.54
N GLN A 471 33.54 10.98 -15.68
CA GLN A 471 34.55 10.66 -16.66
C GLN A 471 33.89 10.53 -18.03
N ILE A 472 34.51 11.13 -19.06
CA ILE A 472 33.95 11.13 -20.42
C ILE A 472 34.96 10.46 -21.35
N GLN A 473 34.55 9.35 -21.95
CA GLN A 473 35.39 8.54 -22.83
C GLN A 473 34.73 8.39 -24.21
N THR A 474 35.54 8.09 -25.23
CA THR A 474 35.01 7.65 -26.53
C THR A 474 34.30 6.31 -26.36
N TYR A 475 33.07 6.20 -26.86
CA TYR A 475 32.41 4.91 -26.94
C TYR A 475 32.90 4.17 -28.18
N VAL A 476 33.46 2.97 -27.99
CA VAL A 476 34.18 2.25 -29.07
C VAL A 476 33.21 1.69 -30.10
N ASP A 477 32.04 1.24 -29.66
CA ASP A 477 31.07 0.58 -30.53
C ASP A 477 30.29 1.56 -31.42
N ASP A 478 30.19 2.83 -31.00
CA ASP A 478 29.56 3.88 -31.80
C ASP A 478 30.26 5.25 -31.59
N PRO A 479 31.03 5.74 -32.59
CA PRO A 479 31.72 7.03 -32.52
C PRO A 479 30.82 8.25 -32.36
N ASP A 480 29.52 8.14 -32.66
CA ASP A 480 28.57 9.23 -32.47
C ASP A 480 28.26 9.46 -30.98
N PHE A 481 28.67 8.55 -30.09
CA PHE A 481 28.48 8.64 -28.64
C PHE A 481 29.78 8.80 -27.84
N LYS A 482 29.61 9.39 -26.66
CA LYS A 482 30.57 9.38 -25.55
C LYS A 482 29.95 8.59 -24.40
N LEU A 483 30.77 7.75 -23.78
CA LEU A 483 30.42 7.12 -22.51
C LEU A 483 30.72 8.10 -21.39
N CYS A 484 29.71 8.46 -20.60
CA CYS A 484 29.84 9.25 -19.40
C CYS A 484 29.62 8.35 -18.19
N SER A 485 30.64 8.10 -17.37
CA SER A 485 30.51 7.27 -16.16
C SER A 485 31.00 7.97 -14.90
N LYS A 486 30.46 7.58 -13.75
CA LYS A 486 30.82 8.12 -12.45
C LYS A 486 30.57 7.10 -11.33
N ALA A 487 31.55 6.96 -10.45
CA ALA A 487 31.36 6.25 -9.18
C ALA A 487 30.40 7.03 -8.27
N LEU A 488 29.43 6.33 -7.68
CA LEU A 488 28.37 6.92 -6.87
C LEU A 488 28.84 7.18 -5.44
#